data_AF-A0A7S2N2Q8-F1
#
_entry.id   AF-A0A7S2N2Q8-F1
#
_cell.length_a   1.000
_cell.length_b   1.000
_cell.length_c   1.000
_cell.angle_alpha   90.00
_cell.angle_beta   90.00
_cell.angle_gamma   90.00
#
_symmetry.space_group_name_H-M   'P 1'
#
loop_
_entity.id
_entity.type
_entity.pdbx_description
1 polymer ?
#
loop_
_entity_poly.entity_id
_entity_poly.type
_entity_poly.pdbx_seq_one_letter_code
_entity_poly.pdbx_strand_id
1 'polypeptide(L)'
;MTGDGVNDAPALCQADIGVAMGSGTKVAGCVADVVLRDDKLADIAAAIEEGRRAFANIGKVITYWLGINVGEMLVSLMVLFLMMPKPYEAANQMAMGLTTGTLGVLPLCFEPAERAVMKDAPRARKDSPVPARVWRWIVVPFWLVFSTAAIGTLYAGLRMHVGAHRGPEIAQLCSFAYACDGGVGTTCTADTNPYMCRCLASGTEQWGRQQTEGNNFEAQFTAATGLAGIAYAREEGPWDRVSEEGPLGPCSPGSADPFGDALPRGARCWRPWALRRGGLVGPDGRTTQTQARVYEAFLLDQRNCVRQGTLLAKSMGWHTMVLAQLAFLHCLRSPRPLLETFTRNSTSLLLLCVSLLISECLMYVPKVNAFFDLAPLGLVSFAITMIGPAMVVLTVEGSKSLLREWQRQNLKGGPT
;
A
#
# COMPACT_ATOMS: atom_id res chain seq x y z
N MET A 1 -27.36 -20.24 32.83
CA MET A 1 -28.57 -20.73 33.54
C MET A 1 -29.74 -20.66 32.57
N THR A 2 -30.66 -21.63 32.61
CA THR A 2 -31.91 -21.59 31.84
C THR A 2 -33.08 -21.61 32.80
N GLY A 3 -34.07 -20.72 32.64
CA GLY A 3 -35.20 -20.63 33.57
C GLY A 3 -36.43 -19.94 32.98
N ASP A 4 -37.54 -20.00 33.69
CA ASP A 4 -38.83 -19.44 33.27
C ASP A 4 -39.57 -18.74 34.41
N GLY A 5 -39.23 -19.04 35.67
CA GLY A 5 -39.90 -18.54 36.86
C GLY A 5 -39.24 -17.33 37.52
N VAL A 6 -39.99 -16.64 38.39
CA VAL A 6 -39.45 -15.58 39.27
C VAL A 6 -38.35 -16.12 40.19
N ASN A 7 -38.46 -17.39 40.58
CA ASN A 7 -37.48 -18.07 41.43
C ASN A 7 -36.13 -18.28 40.71
N ASP A 8 -36.12 -18.33 39.38
CA ASP A 8 -34.88 -18.47 38.60
C ASP A 8 -34.17 -17.13 38.41
N ALA A 9 -34.85 -16.01 38.68
CA ALA A 9 -34.32 -14.67 38.42
C ALA A 9 -32.94 -14.39 39.06
N PRO A 10 -32.68 -14.77 40.33
CA PRO A 10 -31.35 -14.61 40.92
C PRO A 10 -30.28 -15.44 40.20
N ALA A 11 -30.60 -16.67 39.80
CA ALA A 11 -29.67 -17.58 39.13
C ALA A 11 -29.42 -17.18 37.66
N LEU A 12 -30.45 -16.65 36.98
CA LEU A 12 -30.32 -16.06 35.65
C LEU A 12 -29.39 -14.85 35.68
N CYS A 13 -29.56 -13.96 36.65
CA CYS A 13 -28.75 -12.76 36.82
C CYS A 13 -27.29 -13.05 37.23
N GLN A 14 -27.05 -14.11 38.00
CA GLN A 14 -25.69 -14.51 38.40
C GLN A 14 -24.94 -15.33 37.34
N ALA A 15 -25.63 -15.91 36.36
CA ALA A 15 -24.99 -16.72 35.34
C ALA A 15 -24.16 -15.87 34.38
N ASP A 16 -23.09 -16.44 33.82
CA ASP A 16 -22.34 -15.76 32.75
C ASP A 16 -23.21 -15.45 31.53
N ILE A 17 -24.22 -16.31 31.27
CA ILE A 17 -25.33 -16.09 30.34
C ILE A 17 -26.60 -16.68 30.95
N GLY A 18 -27.62 -15.84 31.17
CA GLY A 18 -28.98 -16.21 31.54
C GLY A 18 -29.87 -16.36 30.30
N VAL A 19 -30.57 -17.49 30.19
CA VAL A 19 -31.51 -17.78 29.09
C VAL A 19 -32.91 -17.97 29.66
N ALA A 20 -33.85 -17.10 29.27
CA ALA A 20 -35.25 -17.20 29.68
C ALA A 20 -36.14 -17.78 28.56
N MET A 21 -37.18 -18.49 28.98
CA MET A 21 -38.27 -18.93 28.10
C MET A 21 -39.19 -17.74 27.76
N GLY A 22 -39.63 -17.64 26.51
CA GLY A 22 -40.58 -16.62 26.03
C GLY A 22 -41.96 -16.74 26.68
N SER A 23 -42.42 -17.96 26.99
CA SER A 23 -43.62 -18.20 27.82
C SER A 23 -43.40 -17.98 29.31
N GLY A 24 -42.15 -17.70 29.73
CA GLY A 24 -41.77 -17.49 31.11
C GLY A 24 -42.36 -16.22 31.73
N THR A 25 -42.19 -16.09 33.04
CA THR A 25 -42.58 -14.90 33.79
C THR A 25 -41.85 -13.66 33.26
N LYS A 26 -42.53 -12.50 33.26
CA LYS A 26 -41.91 -11.23 32.85
C LYS A 26 -40.63 -10.92 33.61
N VAL A 27 -40.56 -11.32 34.89
CA VAL A 27 -39.36 -11.14 35.71
C VAL A 27 -38.20 -11.94 35.16
N ALA A 28 -38.38 -13.22 34.84
CA ALA A 28 -37.34 -14.06 34.23
C ALA A 28 -36.86 -13.48 32.89
N GLY A 29 -37.79 -13.04 32.03
CA GLY A 29 -37.47 -12.42 30.75
C GLY A 29 -36.70 -11.10 30.86
N CYS A 30 -36.96 -10.28 31.89
CA CYS A 30 -36.28 -9.01 32.10
C CYS A 30 -34.84 -9.15 32.64
N VAL A 31 -34.52 -10.25 33.32
CA VAL A 31 -33.18 -10.45 33.92
C VAL A 31 -32.28 -11.35 33.09
N ALA A 32 -32.80 -12.02 32.07
CA ALA A 32 -32.01 -12.88 31.18
C ALA A 32 -31.32 -12.08 30.07
N ASP A 33 -30.15 -12.54 29.64
CA ASP A 33 -29.41 -11.97 28.50
C ASP A 33 -30.01 -12.38 27.15
N VAL A 34 -30.62 -13.57 27.11
CA VAL A 34 -31.22 -14.16 25.91
C VAL A 34 -32.63 -14.66 26.25
N VAL A 35 -33.60 -14.37 25.38
CA VAL A 35 -34.97 -14.84 25.51
C VAL A 35 -35.34 -15.72 24.31
N LEU A 36 -35.73 -16.97 24.58
CA LEU A 36 -36.18 -17.92 23.57
C LEU A 36 -37.65 -17.66 23.23
N ARG A 37 -37.91 -16.84 22.21
CA ARG A 37 -39.28 -16.45 21.83
C ARG A 37 -40.20 -17.63 21.49
N ASP A 38 -39.64 -18.71 20.96
CA ASP A 38 -40.37 -19.90 20.50
C ASP A 38 -40.41 -21.02 21.56
N ASP A 39 -39.81 -20.81 22.74
CA ASP A 39 -39.70 -21.80 23.83
C ASP A 39 -39.03 -23.14 23.44
N LYS A 40 -38.25 -23.15 22.37
CA LYS A 40 -37.51 -24.32 21.90
C LYS A 40 -36.12 -24.37 22.52
N LEU A 41 -35.90 -25.29 23.46
CA LEU A 41 -34.56 -25.52 24.03
C LEU A 41 -33.50 -25.91 22.97
N ALA A 42 -33.91 -26.47 21.84
CA ALA A 42 -33.02 -26.78 20.72
C ALA A 42 -32.29 -25.54 20.16
N ASP A 43 -32.90 -24.35 20.27
CA ASP A 43 -32.30 -23.10 19.79
C ASP A 43 -31.05 -22.71 20.61
N ILE A 44 -30.92 -23.21 21.85
CA ILE A 44 -29.70 -23.05 22.65
C ILE A 44 -28.51 -23.74 21.96
N ALA A 45 -28.71 -24.92 21.38
CA ALA A 45 -27.64 -25.63 20.68
C ALA A 45 -27.19 -24.86 19.42
N ALA A 46 -28.13 -24.28 18.67
CA ALA A 46 -27.85 -23.42 17.53
C ALA A 46 -27.12 -22.14 17.96
N ALA A 47 -27.52 -21.52 19.08
CA ALA A 47 -26.83 -20.36 19.63
C ALA A 47 -25.40 -20.69 20.07
N ILE A 48 -25.16 -21.88 20.65
CA ILE A 48 -23.81 -22.35 20.99
C ILE A 48 -22.96 -22.54 19.73
N GLU A 49 -23.51 -23.14 18.68
CA GLU A 49 -22.81 -23.29 17.39
C GLU A 49 -22.41 -21.92 16.82
N GLU A 50 -23.34 -20.97 16.83
CA GLU A 50 -23.11 -19.61 16.36
C GLU A 50 -22.07 -18.86 17.20
N GLY A 51 -22.11 -19.00 18.54
CA GLY A 51 -21.12 -18.41 19.43
C GLY A 51 -19.70 -18.97 19.17
N ARG A 52 -19.59 -20.28 18.92
CA ARG A 52 -18.31 -20.91 18.54
C ARG A 52 -17.84 -20.43 17.16
N ARG A 53 -18.74 -20.28 16.19
CA ARG A 53 -18.45 -19.72 14.87
C ARG A 53 -17.92 -18.29 14.97
N ALA A 54 -18.63 -17.43 15.69
CA ALA A 54 -18.25 -16.03 15.88
C ALA A 54 -16.88 -15.91 16.55
N PHE A 55 -16.61 -16.69 17.60
CA PHE A 55 -15.30 -16.68 18.27
C PHE A 55 -14.15 -17.11 17.33
N ALA A 56 -14.35 -18.17 16.54
CA ALA A 56 -13.36 -18.61 15.57
C ALA A 56 -13.11 -17.55 14.49
N ASN A 57 -14.16 -16.89 14.01
CA ASN A 57 -14.06 -15.82 13.01
C ASN A 57 -13.35 -14.57 13.57
N ILE A 58 -13.59 -14.19 14.83
CA ILE A 58 -12.84 -13.12 15.51
C ILE A 58 -11.33 -13.43 15.51
N GLY A 59 -10.95 -14.68 15.80
CA GLY A 59 -9.56 -15.12 15.72
C GLY A 59 -8.96 -14.94 14.32
N LYS A 60 -9.69 -15.28 13.26
CA LYS A 60 -9.26 -15.07 11.87
C LYS A 60 -9.08 -13.59 11.54
N VAL A 61 -10.03 -12.75 11.96
CA VAL A 61 -9.99 -11.29 11.77
C VAL A 61 -8.75 -10.69 12.45
N ILE A 62 -8.50 -11.03 13.72
CA ILE A 62 -7.33 -10.55 14.46
C ILE A 62 -6.04 -11.00 13.77
N THR A 63 -5.97 -12.27 13.35
CA THR A 63 -4.80 -12.84 12.66
C THR A 63 -4.53 -12.11 11.35
N TYR A 64 -5.57 -11.84 10.57
CA TYR A 64 -5.44 -11.13 9.30
C TYR A 64 -5.04 -9.67 9.51
N TRP A 65 -5.78 -8.94 10.34
CA TRP A 65 -5.61 -7.50 10.51
C TRP A 65 -4.25 -7.17 11.11
N LEU A 66 -3.82 -7.86 12.16
CA LEU A 66 -2.49 -7.65 12.73
C LEU A 66 -1.40 -8.24 11.82
N GLY A 67 -1.69 -9.32 11.10
CA GLY A 67 -0.80 -9.91 10.11
C GLY A 67 -0.40 -8.92 9.02
N ILE A 68 -1.36 -8.26 8.37
CA ILE A 68 -1.07 -7.31 7.29
C ILE A 68 -0.41 -6.03 7.79
N ASN A 69 -0.90 -5.43 8.90
CA ASN A 69 -0.36 -4.16 9.40
C ASN A 69 1.09 -4.29 9.88
N VAL A 70 1.41 -5.37 10.60
CA VAL A 70 2.80 -5.63 11.02
C VAL A 70 3.67 -5.97 9.80
N GLY A 71 3.14 -6.72 8.83
CA GLY A 71 3.85 -6.99 7.57
C GLY A 71 4.22 -5.72 6.80
N GLU A 72 3.30 -4.77 6.69
CA GLU A 72 3.54 -3.48 6.04
C GLU A 72 4.56 -2.62 6.80
N MET A 73 4.50 -2.63 8.13
CA MET A 73 5.49 -1.98 8.98
C MET A 73 6.89 -2.57 8.74
N LEU A 74 7.01 -3.89 8.65
CA LEU A 74 8.28 -4.57 8.37
C LEU A 74 8.84 -4.21 6.98
N VAL A 75 7.99 -4.12 5.95
CA VAL A 75 8.38 -3.65 4.62
C VAL A 75 8.95 -2.23 4.69
N SER A 76 8.24 -1.31 5.34
CA SER A 76 8.67 0.08 5.49
C SER A 76 9.99 0.21 6.24
N LEU A 77 10.16 -0.55 7.33
CA LEU A 77 11.42 -0.60 8.08
C LEU A 77 12.57 -1.12 7.22
N MET A 78 12.36 -2.20 6.46
CA MET A 78 13.41 -2.78 5.64
C MET A 78 13.81 -1.89 4.47
N VAL A 79 12.85 -1.19 3.82
CA VAL A 79 13.15 -0.19 2.78
C VAL A 79 14.04 0.93 3.33
N LEU A 80 13.77 1.38 4.56
CA LEU A 80 14.59 2.38 5.24
C LEU A 80 16.02 1.86 5.48
N PHE A 81 16.18 0.65 6.02
CA PHE A 81 17.51 0.05 6.24
C PHE A 81 18.29 -0.17 4.94
N LEU A 82 17.60 -0.50 3.85
CA LEU A 82 18.21 -0.69 2.54
C LEU A 82 18.46 0.63 1.78
N MET A 83 18.11 1.78 2.37
CA MET A 83 18.20 3.10 1.75
C MET A 83 17.48 3.16 0.38
N MET A 84 16.39 2.43 0.24
CA MET A 84 15.56 2.40 -0.96
C MET A 84 14.50 3.51 -0.90
N PRO A 85 13.97 3.99 -2.04
CA PRO A 85 12.85 4.93 -2.04
C PRO A 85 11.63 4.28 -1.38
N LYS A 86 10.83 5.10 -0.68
CA LYS A 86 9.65 4.61 0.02
C LYS A 86 8.70 3.87 -0.95
N PRO A 87 8.11 2.74 -0.52
CA PRO A 87 7.34 1.86 -1.41
C PRO A 87 6.01 2.49 -1.86
N TYR A 88 5.41 3.34 -1.03
CA TYR A 88 4.11 3.94 -1.27
C TYR A 88 3.98 5.32 -0.59
N GLU A 89 3.03 6.11 -1.06
CA GLU A 89 2.60 7.37 -0.46
C GLU A 89 1.52 7.13 0.62
N ALA A 90 1.25 8.13 1.47
CA ALA A 90 0.22 8.02 2.50
C ALA A 90 -1.17 7.73 1.90
N ALA A 91 -1.50 8.35 0.76
CA ALA A 91 -2.75 8.08 0.03
C ALA A 91 -2.84 6.61 -0.42
N ASN A 92 -1.74 6.02 -0.87
CA ASN A 92 -1.67 4.63 -1.31
C ASN A 92 -1.83 3.66 -0.14
N GLN A 93 -1.28 4.02 1.02
CA GLN A 93 -1.50 3.27 2.26
C GLN A 93 -2.98 3.29 2.69
N MET A 94 -3.65 4.44 2.60
CA MET A 94 -5.09 4.54 2.88
C MET A 94 -5.91 3.71 1.89
N ALA A 95 -5.55 3.72 0.60
CA ALA A 95 -6.21 2.92 -0.41
C ALA A 95 -6.04 1.40 -0.17
N MET A 96 -4.85 0.95 0.26
CA MET A 96 -4.64 -0.43 0.71
C MET A 96 -5.51 -0.75 1.91
N GLY A 97 -5.46 0.07 2.98
CA GLY A 97 -6.26 -0.12 4.18
C GLY A 97 -7.77 -0.26 3.92
N LEU A 98 -8.30 0.47 2.93
CA LEU A 98 -9.70 0.33 2.50
C LEU A 98 -9.95 -0.98 1.73
N THR A 99 -9.09 -1.29 0.75
CA THR A 99 -9.30 -2.41 -0.19
C THR A 99 -9.00 -3.78 0.43
N THR A 100 -7.94 -3.90 1.21
CA THR A 100 -7.52 -5.16 1.84
C THR A 100 -7.93 -5.20 3.31
N GLY A 101 -7.82 -4.09 4.04
CA GLY A 101 -8.21 -4.03 5.44
C GLY A 101 -9.73 -4.11 5.62
N THR A 102 -10.46 -3.07 5.26
CA THR A 102 -11.91 -3.00 5.51
C THR A 102 -12.69 -4.03 4.69
N LEU A 103 -12.53 -4.03 3.36
CA LEU A 103 -13.26 -4.95 2.50
C LEU A 103 -12.81 -6.41 2.65
N GLY A 104 -11.54 -6.65 3.00
CA GLY A 104 -11.02 -8.00 3.22
C GLY A 104 -11.41 -8.61 4.57
N VAL A 105 -11.64 -7.80 5.62
CA VAL A 105 -12.07 -8.32 6.93
C VAL A 105 -13.53 -8.79 6.93
N LEU A 106 -14.42 -8.09 6.22
CA LEU A 106 -15.86 -8.40 6.22
C LEU A 106 -16.18 -9.86 5.87
N PRO A 107 -15.59 -10.49 4.84
CA PRO A 107 -15.75 -11.91 4.55
C PRO A 107 -15.45 -12.85 5.72
N LEU A 108 -14.42 -12.53 6.51
CA LEU A 108 -14.00 -13.38 7.63
C LEU A 108 -15.04 -13.42 8.74
N CYS A 109 -15.77 -12.33 8.95
CA CYS A 109 -16.84 -12.26 9.94
C CYS A 109 -17.97 -13.26 9.62
N PHE A 110 -18.24 -13.48 8.33
CA PHE A 110 -19.34 -14.32 7.84
C PHE A 110 -18.88 -15.69 7.34
N GLU A 111 -17.66 -16.13 7.67
CA GLU A 111 -17.23 -17.47 7.31
C GLU A 111 -18.08 -18.54 8.03
N PRO A 112 -18.58 -19.55 7.32
CA PRO A 112 -19.36 -20.63 7.92
C PRO A 112 -18.54 -21.43 8.93
N ALA A 113 -19.23 -21.98 9.93
CA ALA A 113 -18.61 -22.77 10.99
C ALA A 113 -17.89 -24.01 10.43
N GLU A 114 -16.76 -24.39 11.02
CA GLU A 114 -16.06 -25.61 10.64
C GLU A 114 -16.88 -26.86 10.98
N ARG A 115 -16.82 -27.91 10.13
CA ARG A 115 -17.70 -29.11 10.26
C ARG A 115 -17.61 -29.82 11.62
N ALA A 116 -16.51 -29.62 12.36
CA ALA A 116 -16.27 -30.26 13.65
C ALA A 116 -16.50 -29.32 14.85
N VAL A 117 -17.00 -28.10 14.63
CA VAL A 117 -17.09 -27.07 15.69
C VAL A 117 -17.90 -27.51 16.91
N MET A 118 -18.94 -28.33 16.72
CA MET A 118 -19.78 -28.86 17.79
C MET A 118 -19.23 -30.14 18.43
N LYS A 119 -18.23 -30.77 17.81
CA LYS A 119 -17.55 -31.97 18.34
C LYS A 119 -16.38 -31.60 19.25
N ASP A 120 -15.83 -30.40 19.10
CA ASP A 120 -14.73 -29.91 19.93
C ASP A 120 -15.22 -29.64 21.36
N ALA A 121 -14.34 -29.89 22.34
CA ALA A 121 -14.62 -29.55 23.74
C ALA A 121 -14.77 -28.02 23.91
N PRO A 122 -15.55 -27.55 24.91
CA PRO A 122 -15.60 -26.13 25.23
C PRO A 122 -14.21 -25.57 25.50
N ARG A 123 -13.91 -24.40 24.93
CA ARG A 123 -12.63 -23.71 25.15
C ARG A 123 -12.45 -23.35 26.63
N ALA A 124 -11.19 -23.24 27.07
CA ALA A 124 -10.90 -22.66 28.37
C ALA A 124 -11.11 -21.13 28.33
N ARG A 125 -11.49 -20.55 29.48
CA ARG A 125 -11.72 -19.09 29.58
C ARG A 125 -10.47 -18.27 29.24
N LYS A 126 -9.29 -18.81 29.52
CA LYS A 126 -7.98 -18.17 29.27
C LYS A 126 -7.45 -18.38 27.84
N ASP A 127 -8.16 -19.14 27.00
CA ASP A 127 -7.71 -19.37 25.64
C ASP A 127 -7.79 -18.08 24.81
N SER A 128 -6.66 -17.71 24.22
CA SER A 128 -6.59 -16.62 23.25
C SER A 128 -7.43 -16.96 22.01
N PRO A 129 -8.15 -15.99 21.43
CA PRO A 129 -8.79 -16.15 20.12
C PRO A 129 -7.81 -16.57 19.02
N VAL A 130 -6.53 -16.20 19.15
CA VAL A 130 -5.45 -16.60 18.24
C VAL A 130 -4.43 -17.47 18.98
N PRO A 131 -4.41 -18.79 18.74
CA PRO A 131 -3.44 -19.70 19.34
C PRO A 131 -1.99 -19.35 18.93
N ALA A 132 -1.02 -19.49 19.84
CA ALA A 132 0.40 -19.21 19.57
C ALA A 132 0.97 -19.98 18.37
N ARG A 133 0.44 -21.17 18.07
CA ARG A 133 0.80 -21.95 16.88
C ARG A 133 0.44 -21.26 15.57
N VAL A 134 -0.64 -20.48 15.52
CA VAL A 134 -1.03 -19.71 14.32
C VAL A 134 -0.01 -18.61 14.07
N TRP A 135 0.42 -17.91 15.12
CA TRP A 135 1.50 -16.92 15.02
C TRP A 135 2.79 -17.54 14.46
N ARG A 136 3.26 -18.63 15.10
CA ARG A 136 4.53 -19.27 14.76
C ARG A 136 4.54 -19.91 13.36
N TRP A 137 3.48 -20.62 13.00
CA TRP A 137 3.46 -21.41 11.77
C TRP A 137 2.85 -20.68 10.58
N ILE A 138 1.93 -19.74 10.80
CA ILE A 138 1.21 -19.07 9.69
C ILE A 138 1.70 -17.63 9.54
N VAL A 139 1.65 -16.83 10.61
CA VAL A 139 1.88 -15.39 10.50
C VAL A 139 3.36 -15.03 10.31
N VAL A 140 4.28 -15.66 11.06
CA VAL A 140 5.72 -15.38 10.93
C VAL A 140 6.25 -15.74 9.52
N PRO A 141 5.94 -16.92 8.94
CA PRO A 141 6.32 -17.21 7.56
C PRO A 141 5.68 -16.28 6.55
N PHE A 142 4.42 -15.88 6.77
CA PHE A 142 3.76 -14.87 5.95
C PHE A 142 4.53 -13.54 5.96
N TRP A 143 4.92 -13.02 7.13
CA TRP A 143 5.68 -11.76 7.21
C TRP A 143 7.00 -11.80 6.46
N LEU A 144 7.74 -12.91 6.57
CA LEU A 144 9.01 -13.08 5.87
C LEU A 144 8.80 -13.05 4.35
N VAL A 145 7.85 -13.84 3.84
CA VAL A 145 7.58 -13.95 2.40
C VAL A 145 6.93 -12.70 1.84
N PHE A 146 5.99 -12.10 2.56
CA PHE A 146 5.37 -10.83 2.22
C PHE A 146 6.42 -9.71 2.08
N SER A 147 7.30 -9.59 3.09
CA SER A 147 8.31 -8.53 3.09
C SER A 147 9.33 -8.71 1.98
N THR A 148 9.83 -9.94 1.81
CA THR A 148 10.80 -10.27 0.75
C THR A 148 10.21 -10.11 -0.65
N ALA A 149 8.95 -10.50 -0.87
CA ALA A 149 8.27 -10.32 -2.14
C ALA A 149 8.02 -8.84 -2.46
N ALA A 150 7.55 -8.05 -1.51
CA ALA A 150 7.31 -6.62 -1.70
C ALA A 150 8.60 -5.88 -2.06
N ILE A 151 9.67 -6.12 -1.29
CA ILE A 151 10.97 -5.47 -1.51
C ILE A 151 11.64 -5.98 -2.78
N GLY A 152 11.57 -7.29 -3.04
CA GLY A 152 12.10 -7.89 -4.27
C GLY A 152 11.42 -7.33 -5.51
N THR A 153 10.10 -7.13 -5.47
CA THR A 153 9.35 -6.49 -6.56
C THR A 153 9.76 -5.02 -6.73
N LEU A 154 9.84 -4.26 -5.64
CA LEU A 154 10.27 -2.86 -5.70
C LEU A 154 11.70 -2.74 -6.26
N TYR A 155 12.61 -3.59 -5.81
CA TYR A 155 13.98 -3.66 -6.31
C TYR A 155 14.02 -3.99 -7.81
N ALA A 156 13.27 -5.00 -8.24
CA ALA A 156 13.16 -5.36 -9.65
C ALA A 156 12.60 -4.19 -10.48
N GLY A 157 11.55 -3.54 -10.01
CA GLY A 157 10.96 -2.36 -10.65
C GLY A 157 11.97 -1.22 -10.80
N LEU A 158 12.71 -0.88 -9.74
CA LEU A 158 13.73 0.16 -9.76
C LEU A 158 14.88 -0.18 -10.72
N ARG A 159 15.35 -1.42 -10.72
CA ARG A 159 16.41 -1.85 -11.64
C ARG A 159 15.97 -1.86 -13.10
N MET A 160 14.73 -2.27 -13.37
CA MET A 160 14.19 -2.33 -14.72
C MET A 160 13.88 -0.96 -15.31
N HIS A 161 13.37 -0.01 -14.50
CA HIS A 161 12.85 1.25 -15.02
C HIS A 161 13.74 2.45 -14.72
N VAL A 162 14.57 2.40 -13.67
CA VAL A 162 15.49 3.49 -13.28
C VAL A 162 16.94 3.09 -13.52
N GLY A 163 17.31 1.84 -13.25
CA GLY A 163 18.68 1.30 -13.33
C GLY A 163 19.46 1.42 -12.01
N ALA A 164 19.05 2.34 -11.12
CA ALA A 164 19.52 2.49 -9.75
C ALA A 164 18.44 2.06 -8.74
N HIS A 165 18.85 1.67 -7.53
CA HIS A 165 17.92 1.12 -6.52
C HIS A 165 17.99 1.84 -5.17
N ARG A 166 19.14 2.47 -4.83
CA ARG A 166 19.24 3.27 -3.61
C ARG A 166 18.79 4.70 -3.85
N GLY A 167 18.10 5.30 -2.88
CA GLY A 167 17.66 6.69 -2.93
C GLY A 167 18.76 7.69 -3.29
N PRO A 168 19.94 7.65 -2.65
CA PRO A 168 21.05 8.55 -2.99
C PRO A 168 21.57 8.36 -4.43
N GLU A 169 21.66 7.12 -4.90
CA GLU A 169 22.08 6.81 -6.28
C GLU A 169 21.06 7.34 -7.29
N ILE A 170 19.77 7.16 -7.02
CA ILE A 170 18.67 7.68 -7.84
C ILE A 170 18.69 9.22 -7.87
N ALA A 171 18.95 9.87 -6.75
CA ALA A 171 19.05 11.33 -6.68
C ALA A 171 20.22 11.88 -7.52
N GLN A 172 21.36 11.16 -7.55
CA GLN A 172 22.53 11.53 -8.36
C GLN A 172 22.32 11.38 -9.87
N LEU A 173 21.26 10.67 -10.31
CA LEU A 173 20.89 10.63 -11.72
C LEU A 173 20.35 11.97 -12.22
N CYS A 174 19.87 12.82 -11.32
CA CYS A 174 19.28 14.10 -11.65
C CYS A 174 20.18 15.26 -11.20
N SER A 175 20.28 16.28 -12.04
CA SER A 175 21.02 17.51 -11.77
C SER A 175 20.06 18.66 -11.51
N PHE A 176 20.41 19.46 -10.50
CA PHE A 176 19.62 20.60 -10.03
C PHE A 176 20.40 21.90 -10.28
N ALA A 177 19.66 22.96 -10.54
CA ALA A 177 20.21 24.29 -10.76
C ALA A 177 19.85 25.21 -9.59
N TYR A 178 20.53 26.34 -9.47
CA TYR A 178 20.24 27.35 -8.46
C TYR A 178 19.68 28.62 -9.12
N ALA A 179 18.73 29.27 -8.46
CA ALA A 179 18.23 30.58 -8.83
C ALA A 179 18.81 31.62 -7.87
N CYS A 180 19.60 32.56 -8.40
CA CYS A 180 20.23 33.62 -7.62
C CYS A 180 19.63 34.98 -8.00
N ASP A 181 19.34 35.81 -7.00
CA ASP A 181 18.99 37.21 -7.23
C ASP A 181 20.26 37.96 -7.68
N GLY A 182 20.29 38.46 -8.91
CA GLY A 182 21.50 38.88 -9.65
C GLY A 182 22.33 40.08 -9.14
N GLY A 183 22.54 40.22 -7.82
CA GLY A 183 23.45 41.18 -7.19
C GLY A 183 24.87 40.66 -6.91
N VAL A 184 25.61 41.30 -6.01
CA VAL A 184 26.88 40.81 -5.44
C VAL A 184 26.62 40.43 -3.98
N GLY A 185 26.97 39.22 -3.55
CA GLY A 185 26.50 38.65 -2.27
C GLY A 185 25.12 37.98 -2.38
N THR A 186 24.87 37.30 -3.49
CA THR A 186 23.56 36.78 -3.88
C THR A 186 23.17 35.57 -3.05
N THR A 187 22.01 35.64 -2.40
CA THR A 187 21.31 34.47 -1.87
C THR A 187 20.75 33.67 -3.03
N CYS A 188 21.15 32.41 -3.11
CA CYS A 188 20.75 31.49 -4.15
C CYS A 188 19.84 30.41 -3.56
N THR A 189 18.69 30.19 -4.19
CA THR A 189 17.77 29.12 -3.81
C THR A 189 17.95 27.94 -4.74
N ALA A 190 18.06 26.73 -4.19
CA ALA A 190 18.11 25.52 -5.00
C ALA A 190 16.77 25.32 -5.71
N ASP A 191 16.80 25.13 -7.03
CA ASP A 191 15.62 24.71 -7.76
C ASP A 191 15.25 23.31 -7.28
N THR A 192 13.98 23.18 -6.95
CA THR A 192 13.39 21.95 -6.47
C THR A 192 13.22 20.94 -7.61
N ASN A 193 13.08 21.42 -8.84
CA ASN A 193 12.92 20.57 -10.02
C ASN A 193 14.28 20.32 -10.70
N PRO A 194 14.61 19.05 -11.01
CA PRO A 194 15.82 18.76 -11.76
C PRO A 194 15.67 19.25 -13.20
N TYR A 195 16.71 19.93 -13.69
CA TYR A 195 16.73 20.40 -15.09
C TYR A 195 17.21 19.29 -16.05
N MET A 196 17.88 18.27 -15.53
CA MET A 196 18.39 17.14 -16.31
C MET A 196 18.33 15.87 -15.47
N CYS A 197 17.90 14.75 -16.05
CA CYS A 197 17.98 13.43 -15.44
C CYS A 197 18.53 12.41 -16.45
N ARG A 198 19.43 11.55 -15.98
CA ARG A 198 19.97 10.42 -16.73
C ARG A 198 19.11 9.18 -16.54
N CYS A 199 18.64 8.62 -17.63
CA CYS A 199 17.78 7.45 -17.66
C CYS A 199 18.65 6.21 -17.91
N LEU A 200 19.24 5.62 -16.87
CA LEU A 200 20.16 4.48 -17.04
C LEU A 200 19.49 3.26 -17.69
N ALA A 201 18.21 3.03 -17.41
CA ALA A 201 17.46 1.91 -17.99
C ALA A 201 17.25 2.03 -19.51
N SER A 202 17.04 3.25 -20.02
CA SER A 202 16.85 3.50 -21.46
C SER A 202 18.11 3.97 -22.19
N GLY A 203 19.19 4.29 -21.45
CA GLY A 203 20.42 4.86 -22.02
C GLY A 203 20.25 6.28 -22.55
N THR A 204 19.19 6.99 -22.15
CA THR A 204 18.86 8.34 -22.64
C THR A 204 19.03 9.39 -21.54
N GLU A 205 19.11 10.66 -21.94
CA GLU A 205 19.04 11.81 -21.02
C GLU A 205 17.77 12.60 -21.31
N GLN A 206 17.10 13.05 -20.24
CA GLN A 206 15.93 13.91 -20.34
C GLN A 206 16.19 15.25 -19.66
N TRP A 207 15.74 16.34 -20.27
CA TRP A 207 16.06 17.71 -19.90
C TRP A 207 14.79 18.53 -19.65
N GLY A 208 14.45 18.93 -18.42
CA GLY A 208 13.28 19.80 -18.14
C GLY A 208 13.51 21.26 -18.46
N ARG A 209 12.50 22.04 -18.88
CA ARG A 209 11.47 22.65 -18.00
C ARG A 209 10.30 23.24 -18.82
N GLN A 210 9.05 22.80 -18.65
CA GLN A 210 7.88 23.50 -19.24
C GLN A 210 7.65 24.86 -18.56
N GLN A 211 7.58 25.95 -19.34
CA GLN A 211 7.13 27.25 -18.84
C GLN A 211 5.61 27.37 -19.05
N THR A 212 4.85 27.54 -17.97
CA THR A 212 3.45 28.00 -17.98
C THR A 212 3.30 29.22 -17.09
N GLU A 213 2.32 30.09 -17.38
CA GLU A 213 2.11 31.38 -16.70
C GLU A 213 1.88 31.26 -15.18
N GLY A 214 1.47 30.09 -14.66
CA GLY A 214 1.18 29.86 -13.24
C GLY A 214 2.26 29.13 -12.44
N ASN A 215 3.28 28.54 -13.05
CA ASN A 215 4.15 27.54 -12.38
C ASN A 215 5.32 28.12 -11.58
N ASN A 216 5.40 29.43 -11.38
CA ASN A 216 6.64 30.01 -10.84
C ASN A 216 6.84 29.85 -9.32
N PHE A 217 5.86 29.41 -8.51
CA PHE A 217 6.09 29.25 -7.05
C PHE A 217 5.24 28.19 -6.31
N GLU A 218 4.40 27.36 -6.96
CA GLU A 218 3.42 26.54 -6.20
C GLU A 218 3.68 25.02 -6.11
N ALA A 219 4.67 24.44 -6.81
CA ALA A 219 4.96 23.01 -6.70
C ALA A 219 6.36 22.76 -6.11
N GLN A 220 6.45 22.71 -4.78
CA GLN A 220 7.66 22.36 -4.05
C GLN A 220 8.02 20.87 -4.28
N PHE A 221 9.24 20.60 -4.75
CA PHE A 221 9.81 19.24 -4.67
C PHE A 221 9.96 18.88 -3.20
N THR A 222 9.31 17.79 -2.81
CA THR A 222 9.60 17.11 -1.56
C THR A 222 10.43 15.88 -1.91
N ALA A 223 11.64 15.77 -1.33
CA ALA A 223 12.46 14.56 -1.44
C ALA A 223 11.71 13.29 -1.00
N ALA A 224 10.65 13.47 -0.21
CA ALA A 224 9.71 12.43 0.16
C ALA A 224 8.76 11.97 -0.97
N THR A 225 8.36 12.81 -1.91
CA THR A 225 7.28 12.53 -2.90
C THR A 225 7.80 12.29 -4.32
N GLY A 226 8.94 12.88 -4.70
CA GLY A 226 9.54 12.71 -6.03
C GLY A 226 8.82 13.47 -7.15
N LEU A 227 8.03 14.50 -6.82
CA LEU A 227 7.39 15.40 -7.78
C LEU A 227 8.43 16.31 -8.45
N ALA A 228 8.79 15.98 -9.68
CA ALA A 228 9.59 16.83 -10.58
C ALA A 228 8.71 17.31 -11.73
N GLY A 229 8.79 18.60 -12.06
CA GLY A 229 8.14 19.22 -13.20
C GLY A 229 8.52 18.60 -14.55
N ILE A 230 7.92 19.12 -15.61
CA ILE A 230 7.93 18.54 -16.96
C ILE A 230 9.31 18.55 -17.61
N ALA A 231 9.64 17.43 -18.28
CA ALA A 231 10.88 17.22 -19.03
C ALA A 231 10.68 17.34 -20.56
N TYR A 232 11.64 17.94 -21.27
CA TYR A 232 11.80 17.91 -22.73
C TYR A 232 12.89 16.91 -23.17
N ALA A 233 12.81 16.43 -24.41
CA ALA A 233 13.97 15.86 -25.10
C ALA A 233 14.94 16.99 -25.50
N ARG A 234 16.26 16.73 -25.52
CA ARG A 234 17.29 17.75 -25.80
C ARG A 234 17.04 18.52 -27.10
N GLU A 235 16.59 17.81 -28.14
CA GLU A 235 16.34 18.34 -29.50
C GLU A 235 15.02 19.13 -29.61
N GLU A 236 14.10 18.95 -28.66
CA GLU A 236 12.74 19.52 -28.66
C GLU A 236 12.57 20.66 -27.63
N GLY A 237 13.50 20.79 -26.69
CA GLY A 237 13.47 21.82 -25.66
C GLY A 237 14.11 23.13 -26.10
N PRO A 238 13.94 24.22 -25.33
CA PRO A 238 14.58 25.52 -25.58
C PRO A 238 16.12 25.50 -25.39
N TRP A 239 16.74 24.32 -25.33
CA TRP A 239 18.15 24.11 -25.00
C TRP A 239 19.07 24.19 -26.22
N ASP A 240 18.57 23.90 -27.43
CA ASP A 240 19.34 23.95 -28.68
C ASP A 240 19.29 25.32 -29.40
N ARG A 241 18.39 26.24 -28.98
CA ARG A 241 18.13 27.50 -29.71
C ARG A 241 18.39 28.78 -28.94
N VAL A 242 18.97 28.71 -27.73
CA VAL A 242 19.14 29.88 -26.87
C VAL A 242 20.61 30.15 -26.58
N SER A 243 21.22 30.99 -27.43
CA SER A 243 22.64 31.40 -27.46
C SER A 243 23.65 30.24 -27.43
N GLU A 244 24.89 30.45 -27.90
CA GLU A 244 25.93 29.41 -27.86
C GLU A 244 26.24 28.91 -26.43
N GLU A 245 25.75 29.59 -25.40
CA GLU A 245 26.07 29.32 -24.00
C GLU A 245 24.93 28.70 -23.17
N GLY A 246 23.71 28.58 -23.71
CA GLY A 246 22.55 27.98 -23.03
C GLY A 246 22.01 28.75 -21.81
N PRO A 247 20.90 28.29 -21.19
CA PRO A 247 20.23 29.01 -20.09
C PRO A 247 20.84 28.79 -18.70
N LEU A 248 21.83 27.89 -18.57
CA LEU A 248 22.57 27.62 -17.34
C LEU A 248 24.02 28.05 -17.47
N GLY A 249 24.52 28.80 -16.49
CA GLY A 249 25.92 29.22 -16.40
C GLY A 249 26.58 28.81 -15.08
N PRO A 250 27.89 29.02 -14.91
CA PRO A 250 28.51 28.95 -13.59
C PRO A 250 27.89 30.00 -12.66
N CYS A 251 27.71 29.65 -11.39
CA CYS A 251 27.24 30.61 -10.38
C CYS A 251 28.28 31.71 -10.14
N SER A 252 27.82 32.93 -9.85
CA SER A 252 28.69 34.07 -9.57
C SER A 252 29.60 33.80 -8.35
N PRO A 253 30.88 34.22 -8.37
CA PRO A 253 31.77 34.08 -7.22
C PRO A 253 31.18 34.77 -5.98
N GLY A 254 31.13 34.05 -4.85
CA GLY A 254 30.53 34.56 -3.60
C GLY A 254 29.02 34.33 -3.46
N SER A 255 28.39 33.56 -4.37
CA SER A 255 27.03 33.05 -4.20
C SER A 255 26.96 32.09 -3.00
N ALA A 256 25.99 32.31 -2.13
CA ALA A 256 25.71 31.46 -0.97
C ALA A 256 24.25 31.02 -0.97
N ASP A 257 23.95 29.93 -0.28
CA ASP A 257 22.57 29.53 -0.01
C ASP A 257 21.89 30.52 0.97
N PRO A 258 20.59 30.37 1.28
CA PRO A 258 19.89 31.28 2.20
C PRO A 258 20.43 31.27 3.63
N PHE A 259 21.27 30.30 3.98
CA PHE A 259 21.90 30.15 5.29
C PHE A 259 23.33 30.70 5.34
N GLY A 260 23.86 31.18 4.22
CA GLY A 260 25.19 31.76 4.12
C GLY A 260 26.29 30.74 3.79
N ASP A 261 25.94 29.48 3.49
CA ASP A 261 26.89 28.46 3.09
C ASP A 261 27.25 28.58 1.61
N ALA A 262 28.52 28.36 1.28
CA ALA A 262 29.00 28.42 -0.10
C ALA A 262 28.36 27.30 -0.95
N LEU A 263 27.96 27.64 -2.18
CA LEU A 263 27.39 26.64 -3.11
C LEU A 263 28.39 25.52 -3.45
N PRO A 264 27.92 24.30 -3.75
CA PRO A 264 28.77 23.18 -4.15
C PRO A 264 29.68 23.52 -5.33
N ARG A 265 30.90 22.98 -5.34
CA ARG A 265 31.83 23.15 -6.48
C ARG A 265 31.19 22.61 -7.76
N GLY A 266 31.11 23.45 -8.80
CA GLY A 266 30.47 23.11 -10.07
C GLY A 266 28.96 23.35 -10.11
N ALA A 267 28.38 24.01 -9.09
CA ALA A 267 26.99 24.44 -9.12
C ALA A 267 26.67 25.28 -10.37
N ARG A 268 25.54 24.97 -10.99
CA ARG A 268 25.02 25.66 -12.18
C ARG A 268 23.87 26.57 -11.76
N CYS A 269 23.92 27.82 -12.18
CA CYS A 269 22.90 28.81 -11.88
C CYS A 269 22.11 29.16 -13.14
N TRP A 270 20.81 29.36 -12.95
CA TRP A 270 19.94 29.92 -13.97
C TRP A 270 20.41 31.32 -14.34
N ARG A 271 20.55 31.58 -15.64
CA ARG A 271 20.87 32.92 -16.12
C ARG A 271 19.68 33.86 -15.90
N PRO A 272 19.90 35.16 -15.57
CA PRO A 272 18.83 36.10 -15.25
C PRO A 272 17.76 36.25 -16.33
N TRP A 273 18.14 36.14 -17.61
CA TRP A 273 17.20 36.21 -18.73
C TRP A 273 16.30 34.97 -18.85
N ALA A 274 16.75 33.81 -18.36
CA ALA A 274 15.97 32.56 -18.37
C ALA A 274 14.89 32.52 -17.26
N LEU A 275 14.98 33.45 -16.29
CA LEU A 275 14.08 33.58 -15.15
C LEU A 275 13.08 34.76 -15.28
N ARG A 276 13.04 35.47 -16.41
CA ARG A 276 12.16 36.64 -16.57
C ARG A 276 10.68 36.25 -16.38
N ARG A 277 9.98 36.97 -15.50
CA ARG A 277 8.53 36.84 -15.29
C ARG A 277 7.78 37.31 -16.53
N GLY A 278 6.98 36.42 -17.10
CA GLY A 278 6.00 36.74 -18.15
C GLY A 278 6.43 36.27 -19.54
N GLY A 279 5.85 35.14 -19.97
CA GLY A 279 5.81 34.69 -21.35
C GLY A 279 6.93 33.75 -21.81
N LEU A 280 6.54 32.73 -22.58
CA LEU A 280 7.45 31.92 -23.39
C LEU A 280 8.21 32.86 -24.34
N VAL A 281 9.53 32.91 -24.22
CA VAL A 281 10.38 33.71 -25.09
C VAL A 281 10.57 32.95 -26.41
N GLY A 282 9.95 33.46 -27.48
CA GLY A 282 10.19 32.99 -28.84
C GLY A 282 11.62 33.26 -29.29
N PRO A 283 12.08 32.62 -30.40
CA PRO A 283 13.43 32.77 -30.95
C PRO A 283 13.81 34.22 -31.35
N ASP A 284 12.83 35.12 -31.36
CA ASP A 284 12.92 36.55 -31.63
C ASP A 284 12.94 37.42 -30.36
N GLY A 285 12.97 36.81 -29.17
CA GLY A 285 12.97 37.53 -27.89
C GLY A 285 11.61 38.10 -27.48
N ARG A 286 10.52 37.75 -28.19
CA ARG A 286 9.16 38.22 -27.91
C ARG A 286 8.34 37.17 -27.17
N THR A 287 7.43 37.62 -26.31
CA THR A 287 6.57 36.79 -25.48
C THR A 287 5.22 36.57 -26.16
N THR A 288 4.93 35.35 -26.61
CA THR A 288 3.63 35.01 -27.24
C THR A 288 2.77 34.13 -26.35
N GLN A 289 1.69 34.71 -25.80
CA GLN A 289 0.75 34.09 -24.85
C GLN A 289 -0.19 33.02 -25.47
N THR A 290 -0.36 33.00 -26.80
CA THR A 290 -1.54 32.36 -27.43
C THR A 290 -1.35 30.91 -27.91
N GLN A 291 -0.13 30.39 -28.01
CA GLN A 291 0.11 29.03 -28.52
C GLN A 291 0.22 27.94 -27.44
N ALA A 292 0.34 28.30 -26.16
CA ALA A 292 0.56 27.36 -25.07
C ALA A 292 -0.64 26.43 -24.77
N ARG A 293 -1.89 26.93 -24.91
CA ARG A 293 -3.09 26.21 -24.48
C ARG A 293 -3.47 24.99 -25.32
N VAL A 294 -3.08 24.94 -26.60
CA VAL A 294 -3.55 23.89 -27.52
C VAL A 294 -2.69 22.62 -27.43
N TYR A 295 -1.43 22.75 -27.02
CA TYR A 295 -0.50 21.62 -26.86
C TYR A 295 -0.53 20.98 -25.46
N GLU A 296 -1.10 21.66 -24.45
CA GLU A 296 -1.24 21.17 -23.07
C GLU A 296 -2.18 19.95 -22.95
N ALA A 297 -3.13 19.78 -23.88
CA ALA A 297 -4.16 18.74 -23.79
C ALA A 297 -3.73 17.34 -24.26
N PHE A 298 -2.58 17.22 -24.97
CA PHE A 298 -2.17 15.97 -25.63
C PHE A 298 -0.87 15.35 -25.10
N LEU A 299 -0.21 15.96 -24.11
CA LEU A 299 1.02 15.43 -23.50
C LEU A 299 0.71 14.72 -22.17
N LEU A 300 0.31 13.45 -22.27
CA LEU A 300 0.06 12.56 -21.13
C LEU A 300 1.33 12.04 -20.41
N ASP A 301 2.52 12.60 -20.68
CA ASP A 301 3.76 12.20 -19.98
C ASP A 301 4.61 13.41 -19.56
N GLN A 302 4.13 14.09 -18.52
CA GLN A 302 4.72 15.29 -17.93
C GLN A 302 5.79 14.96 -16.86
N ARG A 303 6.33 13.73 -16.83
CA ARG A 303 7.25 13.24 -15.79
C ARG A 303 8.62 12.88 -16.41
N ASN A 304 9.72 13.27 -15.77
CA ASN A 304 11.03 12.76 -16.17
C ASN A 304 11.14 11.24 -15.93
N CYS A 305 12.03 10.57 -16.66
CA CYS A 305 12.18 9.12 -16.71
C CYS A 305 12.52 8.52 -15.35
N VAL A 306 13.30 9.22 -14.53
CA VAL A 306 13.66 8.77 -13.17
C VAL A 306 12.42 8.80 -12.29
N ARG A 307 11.60 9.84 -12.39
CA ARG A 307 10.32 9.96 -11.69
C ARG A 307 9.31 8.91 -12.17
N GLN A 308 9.14 8.78 -13.47
CA GLN A 308 8.22 7.81 -14.07
C GLN A 308 8.64 6.37 -13.76
N GLY A 309 9.94 6.06 -13.86
CA GLY A 309 10.47 4.76 -13.51
C GLY A 309 10.33 4.44 -12.02
N THR A 310 10.56 5.43 -11.15
CA THR A 310 10.31 5.27 -9.70
C THR A 310 8.82 5.07 -9.42
N LEU A 311 7.94 5.76 -10.14
CA LEU A 311 6.49 5.62 -10.03
C LEU A 311 6.03 4.20 -10.43
N LEU A 312 6.54 3.68 -11.54
CA LEU A 312 6.28 2.32 -12.00
C LEU A 312 6.78 1.30 -10.98
N ALA A 313 7.99 1.49 -10.43
CA ALA A 313 8.54 0.61 -9.40
C ALA A 313 7.72 0.62 -8.09
N LYS A 314 7.31 1.80 -7.63
CA LYS A 314 6.40 1.95 -6.47
C LYS A 314 5.06 1.26 -6.73
N SER A 315 4.50 1.43 -7.93
CA SER A 315 3.24 0.82 -8.33
C SER A 315 3.33 -0.71 -8.37
N MET A 316 4.46 -1.26 -8.85
CA MET A 316 4.72 -2.69 -8.79
C MET A 316 4.77 -3.19 -7.34
N GLY A 317 5.52 -2.51 -6.47
CA GLY A 317 5.61 -2.87 -5.04
C GLY A 317 4.25 -2.83 -4.34
N TRP A 318 3.50 -1.74 -4.53
CA TRP A 318 2.14 -1.55 -4.00
C TRP A 318 1.20 -2.65 -4.48
N HIS A 319 1.19 -2.95 -5.78
CA HIS A 319 0.33 -3.98 -6.36
C HIS A 319 0.65 -5.38 -5.81
N THR A 320 1.94 -5.74 -5.72
CA THR A 320 2.37 -7.00 -5.07
C THR A 320 1.86 -7.09 -3.64
N MET A 321 1.94 -5.99 -2.87
CA MET A 321 1.46 -5.97 -1.49
C MET A 321 -0.04 -6.19 -1.40
N VAL A 322 -0.85 -5.48 -2.20
CA VAL A 322 -2.31 -5.66 -2.25
C VAL A 322 -2.67 -7.11 -2.58
N LEU A 323 -2.11 -7.66 -3.66
CA LEU A 323 -2.41 -9.02 -4.06
C LEU A 323 -1.97 -10.06 -3.02
N ALA A 324 -0.80 -9.86 -2.42
CA ALA A 324 -0.29 -10.76 -1.38
C ALA A 324 -1.17 -10.74 -0.11
N GLN A 325 -1.72 -9.59 0.25
CA GLN A 325 -2.69 -9.49 1.36
C GLN A 325 -4.02 -10.16 1.03
N LEU A 326 -4.51 -10.03 -0.20
CA LEU A 326 -5.72 -10.75 -0.65
C LEU A 326 -5.47 -12.27 -0.70
N ALA A 327 -4.31 -12.71 -1.17
CA ALA A 327 -3.92 -14.11 -1.14
C ALA A 327 -3.88 -14.65 0.31
N PHE A 328 -3.28 -13.90 1.23
CA PHE A 328 -3.22 -14.24 2.65
C PHE A 328 -4.61 -14.33 3.29
N LEU A 329 -5.50 -13.39 2.98
CA LEU A 329 -6.89 -13.41 3.42
C LEU A 329 -7.56 -14.73 3.06
N HIS A 330 -7.47 -15.12 1.79
CA HIS A 330 -8.10 -16.34 1.29
C HIS A 330 -7.54 -17.60 1.94
N CYS A 331 -6.24 -17.63 2.19
CA CYS A 331 -5.64 -18.70 2.98
C CYS A 331 -6.16 -18.69 4.44
N LEU A 332 -6.38 -17.56 5.10
CA LEU A 332 -6.84 -17.54 6.49
C LEU A 332 -8.31 -17.94 6.70
N ARG A 333 -9.13 -17.99 5.65
CA ARG A 333 -10.57 -18.32 5.75
C ARG A 333 -10.83 -19.69 6.39
N SER A 334 -9.98 -20.67 6.13
CA SER A 334 -10.13 -22.03 6.67
C SER A 334 -8.77 -22.67 7.00
N PRO A 335 -8.69 -23.52 8.03
CA PRO A 335 -7.52 -24.37 8.29
C PRO A 335 -7.35 -25.48 7.23
N ARG A 336 -8.36 -25.72 6.38
CA ARG A 336 -8.29 -26.68 5.27
C ARG A 336 -7.57 -26.06 4.06
N PRO A 337 -7.20 -26.89 3.05
CA PRO A 337 -6.57 -26.41 1.85
C PRO A 337 -7.44 -25.38 1.13
N LEU A 338 -6.80 -24.36 0.56
CA LEU A 338 -7.50 -23.31 -0.20
C LEU A 338 -8.33 -23.89 -1.35
N LEU A 339 -7.80 -24.87 -2.08
CA LEU A 339 -8.47 -25.49 -3.23
C LEU A 339 -9.82 -26.15 -2.87
N GLU A 340 -9.97 -26.64 -1.65
CA GLU A 340 -11.24 -27.24 -1.18
C GLU A 340 -12.25 -26.21 -0.69
N THR A 341 -11.79 -25.00 -0.35
CA THR A 341 -12.57 -24.00 0.39
C THR A 341 -12.81 -22.71 -0.36
N PHE A 342 -12.19 -22.52 -1.52
CA PHE A 342 -12.23 -21.30 -2.31
C PHE A 342 -13.67 -20.81 -2.56
N THR A 343 -14.56 -21.70 -3.02
CA THR A 343 -15.96 -21.41 -3.36
C THR A 343 -16.96 -21.54 -2.22
N ARG A 344 -16.49 -21.82 -0.99
CA ARG A 344 -17.37 -22.09 0.17
C ARG A 344 -18.22 -20.88 0.59
N ASN A 345 -17.75 -19.67 0.33
CA ASN A 345 -18.40 -18.42 0.71
C ASN A 345 -18.43 -17.49 -0.51
N SER A 346 -19.61 -17.35 -1.13
CA SER A 346 -19.80 -16.51 -2.32
C SER A 346 -19.60 -15.02 -2.01
N THR A 347 -19.97 -14.57 -0.82
CA THR A 347 -19.74 -13.18 -0.36
C THR A 347 -18.25 -12.87 -0.28
N SER A 348 -17.44 -13.82 0.17
CA SER A 348 -15.97 -13.67 0.17
C SER A 348 -15.41 -13.54 -1.24
N LEU A 349 -15.91 -14.32 -2.20
CA LEU A 349 -15.45 -14.24 -3.59
C LEU A 349 -15.88 -12.92 -4.24
N LEU A 350 -17.12 -12.48 -4.00
CA LEU A 350 -17.60 -11.20 -4.48
C LEU A 350 -16.73 -10.05 -3.96
N LEU A 351 -16.43 -10.03 -2.65
CA LEU A 351 -15.61 -8.99 -2.05
C LEU A 351 -14.15 -9.05 -2.51
N LEU A 352 -13.60 -10.24 -2.77
CA LEU A 352 -12.31 -10.37 -3.44
C LEU A 352 -12.34 -9.71 -4.83
N CYS A 353 -13.34 -10.03 -5.65
CA CYS A 353 -13.46 -9.46 -6.99
C CYS A 353 -13.63 -7.94 -6.94
N VAL A 354 -14.39 -7.42 -5.96
CA VAL A 354 -14.55 -5.97 -5.75
C VAL A 354 -13.23 -5.33 -5.32
N SER A 355 -12.49 -5.92 -4.38
CA SER A 355 -11.18 -5.39 -3.96
C SER A 355 -10.17 -5.40 -5.11
N LEU A 356 -10.13 -6.46 -5.91
CA LEU A 356 -9.30 -6.53 -7.12
C LEU A 356 -9.72 -5.48 -8.16
N LEU A 357 -11.02 -5.33 -8.41
CA LEU A 357 -11.51 -4.32 -9.35
C LEU A 357 -11.12 -2.91 -8.90
N ILE A 358 -11.26 -2.60 -7.61
CA ILE A 358 -10.85 -1.31 -7.06
C ILE A 358 -9.33 -1.12 -7.22
N SER A 359 -8.50 -2.13 -6.94
CA SER A 359 -7.05 -2.01 -7.09
C SER A 359 -6.63 -1.77 -8.54
N GLU A 360 -7.29 -2.42 -9.51
CA GLU A 360 -7.07 -2.15 -10.93
C GLU A 360 -7.55 -0.75 -11.33
N CYS A 361 -8.72 -0.33 -10.84
CA CYS A 361 -9.23 1.03 -11.10
C CYS A 361 -8.27 2.11 -10.58
N LEU A 362 -7.64 1.90 -9.42
CA LEU A 362 -6.68 2.83 -8.84
C LEU A 362 -5.42 3.02 -9.72
N MET A 363 -5.00 1.98 -10.44
CA MET A 363 -3.79 2.03 -11.29
C MET A 363 -4.07 2.45 -12.73
N TYR A 364 -5.17 1.98 -13.32
CA TYR A 364 -5.41 2.11 -14.77
C TYR A 364 -6.36 3.26 -15.14
N VAL A 365 -7.13 3.83 -14.20
CA VAL A 365 -7.99 4.99 -14.51
C VAL A 365 -7.17 6.28 -14.43
N PRO A 366 -6.98 7.03 -15.54
CA PRO A 366 -6.02 8.16 -15.59
C PRO A 366 -6.28 9.29 -14.58
N LYS A 367 -7.54 9.57 -14.24
CA LYS A 367 -7.85 10.59 -13.23
C LYS A 367 -7.57 10.13 -11.80
N VAL A 368 -7.68 8.82 -11.57
CA VAL A 368 -7.53 8.22 -10.24
C VAL A 368 -6.05 7.96 -9.97
N ASN A 369 -5.34 7.37 -10.92
CA ASN A 369 -3.92 7.06 -10.76
C ASN A 369 -3.05 8.33 -10.58
N ALA A 370 -3.46 9.46 -11.19
CA ALA A 370 -2.81 10.75 -11.00
C ALA A 370 -2.95 11.29 -9.57
N PHE A 371 -4.09 11.03 -8.90
CA PHE A 371 -4.31 11.42 -7.51
C PHE A 371 -3.50 10.57 -6.53
N PHE A 372 -3.39 9.27 -6.80
CA PHE A 372 -2.69 8.31 -5.96
C PHE A 372 -1.18 8.21 -6.27
N ASP A 373 -0.69 8.91 -7.29
CA ASP A 373 0.67 8.73 -7.80
C ASP A 373 0.98 7.23 -8.03
N LEU A 374 0.08 6.59 -8.78
CA LEU A 374 0.24 5.23 -9.29
C LEU A 374 0.39 5.27 -10.82
N ALA A 375 0.97 4.23 -11.37
CA ALA A 375 1.20 4.06 -12.79
C ALA A 375 0.56 2.75 -13.29
N PRO A 376 -0.04 2.76 -14.49
CA PRO A 376 -0.49 1.52 -15.12
C PRO A 376 0.73 0.64 -15.45
N LEU A 377 0.63 -0.65 -15.14
CA LEU A 377 1.73 -1.59 -15.33
C LEU A 377 1.66 -2.23 -16.72
N GLY A 378 2.81 -2.35 -17.38
CA GLY A 378 2.93 -3.21 -18.57
C GLY A 378 2.82 -4.70 -18.19
N LEU A 379 2.60 -5.55 -19.19
CA LEU A 379 2.41 -7.00 -18.99
C LEU A 379 3.55 -7.67 -18.22
N VAL A 380 4.81 -7.31 -18.50
CA VAL A 380 5.98 -7.88 -17.82
C VAL A 380 6.01 -7.47 -16.36
N SER A 381 5.86 -6.16 -16.09
CA SER A 381 5.82 -5.63 -14.72
C SER A 381 4.66 -6.25 -13.94
N PHE A 382 3.48 -6.36 -14.54
CA PHE A 382 2.33 -7.04 -13.96
C PHE A 382 2.63 -8.51 -13.63
N ALA A 383 3.22 -9.27 -14.55
CA ALA A 383 3.58 -10.67 -14.31
C ALA A 383 4.56 -10.84 -13.13
N ILE A 384 5.52 -9.93 -12.97
CA ILE A 384 6.43 -9.93 -11.81
C ILE A 384 5.65 -9.71 -10.51
N THR A 385 4.65 -8.82 -10.50
CA THR A 385 3.84 -8.59 -9.29
C THR A 385 3.04 -9.81 -8.84
N MET A 386 2.76 -10.77 -9.74
CA MET A 386 2.04 -12.01 -9.42
C MET A 386 2.90 -13.05 -8.68
N ILE A 387 4.22 -12.89 -8.66
CA ILE A 387 5.12 -13.82 -7.97
C ILE A 387 4.90 -13.77 -6.45
N GLY A 388 4.76 -12.56 -5.89
CA GLY A 388 4.53 -12.36 -4.46
C GLY A 388 3.29 -13.07 -3.90
N PRO A 389 2.08 -12.84 -4.43
CA PRO A 389 0.87 -13.55 -3.97
C PRO A 389 0.98 -15.06 -4.15
N ALA A 390 1.58 -15.55 -5.24
CA ALA A 390 1.79 -16.98 -5.43
C ALA A 390 2.68 -17.58 -4.33
N MET A 391 3.78 -16.91 -3.98
CA MET A 391 4.67 -17.33 -2.88
C MET A 391 3.94 -17.32 -1.54
N VAL A 392 3.11 -16.31 -1.26
CA VAL A 392 2.29 -16.27 -0.05
C VAL A 392 1.35 -17.47 0.05
N VAL A 393 0.62 -17.79 -1.04
CA VAL A 393 -0.26 -18.98 -1.06
C VAL A 393 0.54 -20.25 -0.78
N LEU A 394 1.65 -20.46 -1.48
CA LEU A 394 2.48 -21.65 -1.32
C LEU A 394 3.01 -21.80 0.10
N THR A 395 3.53 -20.72 0.68
CA THR A 395 4.07 -20.74 2.05
C THR A 395 2.97 -20.98 3.07
N VAL A 396 1.84 -20.28 2.98
CA VAL A 396 0.78 -20.41 3.99
C VAL A 396 0.09 -21.77 3.90
N GLU A 397 -0.20 -22.27 2.70
CA GLU A 397 -0.77 -23.60 2.51
C GLU A 397 0.21 -24.71 2.92
N GLY A 398 1.51 -24.54 2.61
CA GLY A 398 2.58 -25.41 3.09
C GLY A 398 2.64 -25.44 4.63
N SER A 399 2.62 -24.28 5.27
CA SER A 399 2.58 -24.12 6.73
C SER A 399 1.36 -24.78 7.37
N LYS A 400 0.17 -24.63 6.77
CA LYS A 400 -1.03 -25.34 7.23
C LYS A 400 -0.88 -26.85 7.12
N SER A 401 -0.28 -27.34 6.04
CA SER A 401 -0.02 -28.77 5.85
C SER A 401 0.89 -29.32 6.94
N LEU A 402 2.01 -28.62 7.20
CA LEU A 402 2.96 -28.97 8.27
C LEU A 402 2.31 -28.93 9.65
N LEU A 403 1.49 -27.91 9.92
CA LEU A 403 0.78 -27.79 11.19
C LEU A 403 -0.20 -28.95 11.41
N ARG A 404 -0.91 -29.38 10.38
CA ARG A 404 -1.82 -30.53 10.44
C ARG A 404 -1.05 -31.83 10.69
N GLU A 405 0.07 -32.03 10.03
CA GLU A 405 0.91 -33.22 10.23
C GLU A 405 1.51 -33.27 11.64
N TRP A 406 2.03 -32.14 12.11
CA TRP A 406 2.52 -31.98 13.49
C TRP A 406 1.42 -32.29 14.53
N GLN A 407 0.19 -31.82 14.31
CA GLN A 407 -0.95 -32.12 15.17
C GLN A 407 -1.27 -33.61 15.20
N ARG A 408 -1.27 -34.29 14.05
CA ARG A 408 -1.50 -35.74 13.98
C ARG A 408 -0.44 -36.51 14.75
N GLN A 409 0.83 -36.12 14.65
CA GLN A 409 1.93 -36.79 15.33
C GLN A 409 1.86 -36.62 16.85
N ASN A 410 1.57 -35.41 17.33
CA ASN A 410 1.45 -35.15 18.76
C ASN A 410 0.17 -35.70 19.39
N LEU A 411 -0.94 -35.77 18.65
CA LEU A 411 -2.16 -36.42 19.14
C LEU A 411 -2.02 -37.95 19.22
N LYS A 412 -1.14 -38.56 18.42
CA LYS A 412 -0.81 -39.99 18.51
C LYS A 412 0.18 -40.33 19.63
N GLY A 413 0.81 -39.34 20.26
CA GLY A 413 1.82 -39.51 21.31
C GLY A 413 1.36 -39.13 22.72
N GLY A 414 0.08 -38.83 22.94
CA GLY A 414 -0.46 -38.58 24.29
C GLY A 414 -0.59 -39.89 25.09
N PRO A 415 -0.32 -39.90 26.41
CA PRO A 415 -0.35 -41.11 27.21
C PRO A 415 -1.76 -41.73 27.19
N THR A 416 -1.82 -42.98 26.75
CA THR A 416 -2.99 -43.88 26.82
C THR A 416 -3.34 -44.23 28.26
#